data_AF-A2HJJ4-F1
#
_entry.id   AF-A2HJJ4-F1
#
_cell.length_a   1.000
_cell.length_b   1.000
_cell.length_c   1.000
_cell.angle_alpha   90.00
_cell.angle_beta   90.00
_cell.angle_gamma   90.00
#
_symmetry.space_group_name_H-M   'P 1'
#
loop_
_entity.id
_entity.type
_entity.pdbx_description
1 polymer ?
#
loop_
_entity_poly.entity_id
_entity_poly.type
_entity_poly.pdbx_seq_one_letter_code
_entity_poly.pdbx_strand_id
1 'polypeptide(L)'
;IHTKSIIWKVLGKDRTCNTVLREHRIEEGIVEEEEKHEEEEEEEEEEEKHEEEEVWATLVADDTYEISQPYPYQIRNRETGKVLTPVLNNLGHLTLTLRNYGTISMGRLVGMQWVPNPNKKTKVRHIDGDKLNNRKENLEWF
;
A
#
# COMPACT_ATOMS: atom_id res chain seq x y z
N ILE A 1 -43.97 -2.43 61.82
CA ILE A 1 -45.11 -1.49 61.69
C ILE A 1 -45.16 -1.03 60.25
N HIS A 2 -46.37 -0.96 59.68
CA HIS A 2 -46.77 -0.55 58.32
C HIS A 2 -46.98 -1.66 57.29
N THR A 3 -48.28 -1.92 57.09
CA THR A 3 -48.95 -2.61 56.01
C THR A 3 -48.80 -1.85 54.68
N LYS A 4 -48.91 -2.54 53.53
CA LYS A 4 -50.00 -2.34 52.54
C LYS A 4 -49.77 -3.11 51.22
N SER A 5 -50.88 -3.63 50.72
CA SER A 5 -51.09 -4.34 49.46
C SER A 5 -51.00 -3.46 48.20
N ILE A 6 -50.60 -4.12 47.10
CA ILE A 6 -51.09 -4.08 45.69
C ILE A 6 -51.43 -2.72 45.05
N ILE A 7 -50.78 -2.41 43.92
CA ILE A 7 -51.34 -1.59 42.81
C ILE A 7 -50.85 -2.14 41.45
N TRP A 8 -51.77 -2.32 40.48
CA TRP A 8 -51.51 -2.65 39.07
C TRP A 8 -51.25 -1.40 38.21
N LYS A 9 -50.43 -1.51 37.16
CA LYS A 9 -50.64 -0.77 35.89
C LYS A 9 -49.87 -1.39 34.71
N VAL A 10 -50.61 -1.76 33.68
CA VAL A 10 -50.16 -2.01 32.29
C VAL A 10 -49.75 -0.69 31.65
N LEU A 11 -48.76 -0.65 30.76
CA LEU A 11 -48.69 0.27 29.60
C LEU A 11 -47.49 -0.07 28.68
N GLY A 12 -47.74 -0.08 27.36
CA GLY A 12 -46.75 0.39 26.37
C GLY A 12 -45.88 -0.66 25.68
N LYS A 13 -46.32 -1.06 24.48
CA LYS A 13 -45.51 -1.68 23.44
C LYS A 13 -44.71 -0.56 22.74
N ASP A 14 -43.38 -0.59 22.80
CA ASP A 14 -42.59 0.16 21.83
C ASP A 14 -41.41 -0.63 21.29
N ARG A 15 -41.19 -0.37 20.00
CA ARG A 15 -40.21 -0.97 19.10
C ARG A 15 -38.93 -0.14 19.18
N THR A 16 -37.85 -0.79 18.78
CA THR A 16 -36.54 -0.22 18.41
C THR A 16 -35.70 0.40 19.53
N CYS A 17 -34.61 -0.34 19.81
CA CYS A 17 -33.30 0.12 20.26
C CYS A 17 -33.23 0.86 21.61
N ASN A 18 -32.66 0.21 22.63
CA ASN A 18 -31.34 0.60 23.16
C ASN A 18 -31.00 -0.16 24.46
N THR A 19 -29.78 -0.70 24.47
CA THR A 19 -28.82 -0.66 25.58
C THR A 19 -29.10 -1.46 26.88
N VAL A 20 -28.33 -2.57 27.02
CA VAL A 20 -27.48 -3.05 28.16
C VAL A 20 -28.13 -3.12 29.56
N LEU A 21 -28.14 -4.24 30.27
CA LEU A 21 -27.03 -4.78 31.08
C LEU A 21 -27.34 -6.24 31.46
N ARG A 22 -26.43 -7.18 31.15
CA ARG A 22 -26.36 -8.47 31.83
C ARG A 22 -25.63 -8.26 33.15
N GLU A 23 -26.29 -8.51 34.26
CA GLU A 23 -25.60 -8.83 35.50
C GLU A 23 -25.12 -10.28 35.39
N HIS A 24 -23.80 -10.49 35.36
CA HIS A 24 -23.24 -11.81 35.60
C HIS A 24 -22.50 -11.78 36.94
N ARG A 25 -23.03 -12.59 37.86
CA ARG A 25 -22.52 -12.86 39.19
C ARG A 25 -21.17 -13.58 39.07
N ILE A 26 -20.14 -13.03 39.71
CA ILE A 26 -18.81 -13.61 39.85
C ILE A 26 -18.89 -14.75 40.85
N GLU A 27 -18.49 -15.96 40.46
CA GLU A 27 -18.05 -17.00 41.37
C GLU A 27 -16.57 -17.29 41.06
N GLU A 28 -15.74 -17.06 42.06
CA GLU A 28 -14.29 -17.20 42.07
C GLU A 28 -13.88 -18.67 42.01
N GLY A 29 -12.73 -18.98 41.38
CA GLY A 29 -12.02 -20.22 41.65
C GLY A 29 -11.07 -20.72 40.56
N ILE A 30 -9.83 -20.22 40.59
CA ILE A 30 -8.58 -20.95 40.34
C ILE A 30 -8.46 -21.67 38.98
N VAL A 31 -7.86 -21.00 38.00
CA VAL A 31 -6.70 -21.52 37.24
C VAL A 31 -5.76 -20.33 37.02
N GLU A 32 -4.62 -20.38 37.72
CA GLU A 32 -3.48 -19.52 37.48
C GLU A 32 -2.79 -19.96 36.17
N GLU A 33 -2.36 -18.95 35.41
CA GLU A 33 -1.36 -19.02 34.32
C GLU A 33 -1.82 -19.67 33.00
N GLU A 34 -1.43 -19.04 31.87
CA GLU A 34 -1.71 -19.43 30.48
C GLU A 34 -3.15 -19.07 30.01
N GLU A 35 -3.48 -17.84 29.62
CA GLU A 35 -3.29 -17.32 28.25
C GLU A 35 -3.42 -15.79 28.30
N LYS A 36 -2.65 -15.17 29.19
CA LYS A 36 -2.35 -13.74 29.14
C LYS A 36 -1.30 -13.53 28.03
N HIS A 37 -1.67 -13.81 26.78
CA HIS A 37 -0.79 -13.71 25.61
C HIS A 37 -1.60 -13.45 24.34
N GLU A 38 -2.54 -12.50 24.39
CA GLU A 38 -3.20 -11.98 23.18
C GLU A 38 -3.31 -10.44 23.17
N GLU A 39 -2.74 -9.72 24.16
CA GLU A 39 -2.94 -8.26 24.26
C GLU A 39 -1.66 -7.40 24.31
N GLU A 40 -0.45 -7.97 24.22
CA GLU A 40 0.79 -7.17 24.33
C GLU A 40 1.94 -7.73 23.46
N GLU A 41 1.77 -7.80 22.14
CA GLU A 41 2.78 -8.06 21.10
C GLU A 41 1.96 -8.07 19.78
N GLU A 42 1.95 -7.07 18.91
CA GLU A 42 3.06 -6.46 18.19
C GLU A 42 2.76 -4.96 18.06
N GLU A 43 3.50 -4.20 18.88
CA GLU A 43 4.22 -3.00 18.50
C GLU A 43 3.70 -2.25 17.27
N GLU A 44 3.12 -1.09 17.55
CA GLU A 44 3.30 0.14 16.80
C GLU A 44 4.42 0.01 15.74
N GLU A 45 4.04 -0.30 14.49
CA GLU A 45 4.87 0.06 13.34
C GLU A 45 4.91 1.59 13.33
N GLU A 46 5.76 2.16 14.17
CA GLU A 46 6.35 3.46 13.92
C GLU A 46 6.96 3.35 12.53
N GLU A 47 6.20 3.80 11.53
CA GLU A 47 6.72 4.10 10.21
C GLU A 47 7.83 5.13 10.43
N GLU A 48 9.05 4.65 10.69
CA GLU A 48 10.26 5.42 10.56
C GLU A 48 10.27 5.87 9.10
N LYS A 49 9.75 7.08 8.88
CA LYS A 49 9.92 7.84 7.65
C LYS A 49 11.41 8.13 7.52
N HIS A 50 12.15 7.13 7.06
CA HIS A 50 13.43 7.36 6.44
C HIS A 50 13.15 8.30 5.26
N GLU A 51 13.57 9.56 5.43
CA GLU A 51 13.75 10.47 4.32
C GLU A 51 14.83 9.84 3.43
N GLU A 52 14.40 8.95 2.53
CA GLU A 52 15.27 8.39 1.50
C GLU A 52 15.75 9.59 0.67
N GLU A 53 17.01 9.97 0.86
CA GLU A 53 17.64 11.03 0.08
C GLU A 53 17.38 10.76 -1.40
N GLU A 54 16.88 11.76 -2.11
CA GLU A 54 16.44 11.60 -3.49
C GLU A 54 17.67 11.40 -4.40
N VAL A 55 18.09 10.15 -4.56
CA VAL A 55 19.21 9.79 -5.43
C VAL A 55 18.71 9.76 -6.87
N TRP A 56 19.37 10.56 -7.72
CA TRP A 56 19.13 10.62 -9.15
C TRP A 56 20.26 9.89 -9.91
N ALA A 57 19.90 8.99 -10.81
CA ALA A 57 20.83 8.27 -11.66
C ALA A 57 20.60 8.61 -13.13
N THR A 58 21.67 8.65 -13.95
CA THR A 58 21.55 8.83 -15.39
C THR A 58 20.77 7.68 -16.02
N LEU A 59 19.85 8.02 -16.92
CA LEU A 59 19.01 7.04 -17.59
C LEU A 59 19.78 6.32 -18.69
N VAL A 60 19.76 4.98 -18.69
CA VAL A 60 20.47 4.14 -19.68
C VAL A 60 19.95 4.32 -21.10
N ALA A 61 18.65 4.60 -21.26
CA ALA A 61 18.02 4.73 -22.56
C ALA A 61 18.31 6.08 -23.25
N ASP A 62 18.49 7.15 -22.48
CA ASP A 62 18.72 8.52 -22.98
C ASP A 62 19.46 9.31 -21.89
N ASP A 63 20.73 9.63 -22.13
CA ASP A 63 21.64 10.31 -21.19
C ASP A 63 21.22 11.75 -20.85
N THR A 64 20.29 12.31 -21.62
CA THR A 64 19.68 13.62 -21.39
C THR A 64 18.74 13.62 -20.16
N TYR A 65 18.35 12.45 -19.68
CA TYR A 65 17.41 12.27 -18.59
C TYR A 65 18.03 11.54 -17.40
N GLU A 66 17.43 11.75 -16.24
CA GLU A 66 17.76 11.09 -14.98
C GLU A 66 16.51 10.43 -14.41
N ILE A 67 16.71 9.36 -13.64
CA ILE A 67 15.67 8.60 -12.93
C ILE A 67 15.92 8.62 -11.42
N SER A 68 14.87 8.83 -10.63
CA SER A 68 14.92 8.77 -9.16
C SER A 68 14.99 7.33 -8.67
N GLN A 69 15.63 7.09 -7.53
CA GLN A 69 15.76 5.78 -6.91
C GLN A 69 14.67 5.40 -5.88
N PRO A 70 14.05 6.32 -5.12
CA PRO A 70 12.86 5.93 -4.36
C PRO A 70 11.69 5.66 -5.31
N TYR A 71 10.92 4.62 -5.01
CA TYR A 71 9.63 4.40 -5.67
C TYR A 71 8.59 5.34 -5.04
N PRO A 72 7.74 6.04 -5.82
CA PRO A 72 7.58 5.94 -7.26
C PRO A 72 8.69 6.63 -8.06
N TYR A 73 9.19 5.94 -9.10
CA TYR A 73 10.26 6.47 -9.93
C TYR A 73 9.79 7.68 -10.76
N GLN A 74 10.55 8.75 -10.69
CA GLN A 74 10.37 9.96 -11.48
C GLN A 74 11.47 10.06 -12.53
N ILE A 75 11.10 10.53 -13.73
CA ILE A 75 12.06 10.81 -14.79
C ILE A 75 12.08 12.32 -14.99
N ARG A 76 13.26 12.93 -14.97
CA ARG A 76 13.42 14.36 -15.26
C ARG A 76 14.48 14.59 -16.32
N ASN A 77 14.33 15.68 -17.05
CA ASN A 77 15.40 16.15 -17.92
C ASN A 77 16.52 16.75 -17.08
N ARG A 78 17.76 16.32 -17.32
CA ARG A 78 18.93 16.70 -16.53
C ARG A 78 19.26 18.19 -16.62
N GLU A 79 19.11 18.78 -17.80
CA GLU A 79 19.48 20.18 -18.06
C GLU A 79 18.42 21.17 -17.57
N THR A 80 17.14 20.84 -17.79
CA THR A 80 16.02 21.74 -17.49
C THR A 80 15.37 21.48 -16.13
N GLY A 81 15.68 20.34 -15.48
CA GLY A 81 15.06 19.90 -14.24
C GLY A 81 13.58 19.49 -14.39
N LYS A 82 13.02 19.54 -15.60
CA LYS A 82 11.60 19.26 -15.83
C LYS A 82 11.32 17.76 -15.66
N VAL A 83 10.47 17.42 -14.69
CA VAL A 83 9.91 16.08 -14.51
C VAL A 83 8.94 15.77 -15.65
N LEU A 84 9.10 14.61 -16.27
CA LEU A 84 8.20 14.10 -17.29
C LEU A 84 6.97 13.44 -16.65
N THR A 85 5.80 13.70 -17.22
CA THR A 85 4.55 13.07 -16.80
C THR A 85 4.29 11.83 -17.64
N PRO A 86 4.25 10.62 -17.04
CA PRO A 86 3.86 9.41 -17.75
C PRO A 86 2.39 9.50 -18.20
N VAL A 87 2.11 9.01 -19.40
CA VAL A 87 0.75 8.95 -19.98
C VAL A 87 0.30 7.51 -20.09
N LEU A 88 -0.91 7.21 -19.63
CA LEU A 88 -1.53 5.91 -19.76
C LEU A 88 -1.93 5.67 -21.23
N ASN A 89 -1.45 4.57 -21.81
CA ASN A 89 -1.84 4.19 -23.17
C ASN A 89 -3.09 3.30 -23.18
N ASN A 90 -3.66 3.07 -24.38
CA ASN A 90 -4.84 2.22 -24.57
C ASN A 90 -4.63 0.74 -24.19
N LEU A 91 -3.37 0.32 -23.98
CA LEU A 91 -3.00 -1.03 -23.56
C LEU A 91 -2.82 -1.15 -22.04
N GLY A 92 -3.00 -0.06 -21.28
CA GLY A 92 -2.89 -0.03 -19.81
C GLY A 92 -1.46 0.17 -19.28
N HIS A 93 -0.50 0.54 -20.13
CA HIS A 93 0.87 0.84 -19.69
C HIS A 93 1.08 2.35 -19.54
N LEU A 94 1.82 2.75 -18.50
CA LEU A 94 2.39 4.09 -18.41
C LEU A 94 3.51 4.23 -19.45
N THR A 95 3.49 5.32 -20.21
CA THR A 95 4.42 5.61 -21.30
C THR A 95 4.99 7.02 -21.20
N LEU A 96 6.23 7.17 -21.65
CA LEU A 96 6.97 8.43 -21.69
C LEU A 96 7.53 8.62 -23.09
N THR A 97 7.67 9.87 -23.53
CA THR A 97 8.37 10.20 -24.77
C THR A 97 9.69 10.87 -24.42
N LEU A 98 10.79 10.19 -24.74
CA LEU A 98 12.15 10.69 -24.57
C LEU A 98 12.61 11.36 -25.87
N ARG A 99 13.50 12.34 -25.75
CA ARG A 99 13.97 13.14 -26.89
C ARG A 99 14.72 12.30 -27.92
N ASN A 100 15.67 11.48 -27.49
CA ASN A 100 16.57 10.75 -28.39
C ASN A 100 16.17 9.28 -28.60
N TYR A 101 15.19 8.77 -27.83
CA TYR A 101 14.76 7.38 -27.88
C TYR A 101 13.34 7.21 -28.45
N GLY A 102 12.47 8.22 -28.32
CA GLY A 102 11.05 8.14 -28.68
C GLY A 102 10.17 7.61 -27.53
N THR A 103 9.01 7.05 -27.88
CA THR A 103 8.04 6.58 -26.88
C THR A 103 8.43 5.22 -26.30
N ILE A 104 8.47 5.13 -24.98
CA ILE A 104 8.83 3.93 -24.21
C ILE A 104 7.87 3.74 -23.05
N SER A 105 7.58 2.49 -22.68
CA SER A 105 6.79 2.20 -21.46
C SER A 105 7.66 2.30 -20.21
N MET A 106 7.03 2.69 -19.10
CA MET A 106 7.68 2.82 -17.79
C MET A 106 8.33 1.49 -17.37
N GLY A 107 7.61 0.37 -17.48
CA GLY A 107 8.16 -0.95 -17.16
C GLY A 107 9.37 -1.33 -18.03
N ARG A 108 9.38 -0.97 -19.32
CA ARG A 108 10.56 -1.22 -20.16
C ARG A 108 11.75 -0.34 -19.72
N LEU A 109 11.48 0.92 -19.40
CA LEU A 109 12.49 1.89 -18.98
C LEU A 109 13.16 1.45 -17.67
N VAL A 110 12.36 1.08 -16.65
CA VAL A 110 12.83 0.51 -15.37
C VAL A 110 13.56 -0.81 -15.59
N GLY A 111 13.02 -1.70 -16.43
CA GLY A 111 13.64 -2.97 -16.76
C GLY A 111 15.02 -2.82 -17.39
N MET A 112 15.20 -1.84 -18.29
CA MET A 112 16.50 -1.52 -18.88
C MET A 112 17.50 -0.94 -17.87
N GLN A 113 17.01 -0.20 -16.87
CA GLN A 113 17.85 0.45 -15.87
C GLN A 113 18.38 -0.53 -14.82
N TRP A 114 17.54 -1.44 -14.32
CA TRP A 114 17.86 -2.22 -13.11
C TRP A 114 17.66 -3.73 -13.22
N VAL A 115 16.94 -4.24 -14.23
CA VAL A 115 16.66 -5.68 -14.34
C VAL A 115 17.63 -6.31 -15.34
N PRO A 116 18.56 -7.20 -14.89
CA PRO A 116 19.50 -7.85 -15.80
C PRO A 116 18.80 -8.62 -16.92
N ASN A 117 19.32 -8.50 -18.14
CA ASN A 117 18.79 -9.17 -19.33
C ASN A 117 19.88 -9.99 -20.05
N PRO A 118 20.41 -11.07 -19.43
CA PRO A 118 21.51 -11.86 -20.00
C PRO A 118 21.13 -12.52 -21.34
N ASN A 119 19.84 -12.83 -21.52
CA ASN A 119 19.31 -13.50 -22.71
C ASN A 119 18.92 -12.51 -23.83
N LYS A 120 19.17 -11.20 -23.66
CA LYS A 120 18.85 -10.14 -24.65
C LYS A 120 17.40 -10.18 -25.15
N LYS A 121 16.48 -10.53 -24.25
CA LYS A 121 15.05 -10.60 -24.53
C LYS A 121 14.52 -9.21 -24.82
N THR A 122 13.50 -9.13 -25.66
CA THR A 122 13.04 -7.84 -26.20
C THR A 122 11.79 -7.32 -25.51
N LYS A 123 11.13 -8.08 -24.63
CA LYS A 123 9.90 -7.66 -23.96
C LYS A 123 10.03 -7.76 -22.45
N VAL A 124 9.33 -6.88 -21.76
CA VAL A 124 9.18 -6.87 -20.30
C VAL A 124 7.74 -7.19 -19.98
N ARG A 125 7.52 -8.07 -19.00
CA ARG A 125 6.20 -8.33 -18.41
C ARG A 125 6.22 -8.01 -16.91
N HIS A 126 5.02 -7.74 -16.40
CA HIS A 126 4.74 -7.53 -14.99
C HIS A 126 4.35 -8.88 -14.37
N ILE A 127 4.99 -9.24 -13.26
CA ILE A 127 4.83 -10.56 -12.62
C ILE A 127 3.44 -10.69 -11.99
N ASP A 128 2.99 -9.63 -11.31
CA ASP A 128 1.65 -9.54 -10.69
C ASP A 128 0.50 -9.35 -11.69
N GLY A 129 0.81 -9.09 -12.97
CA GLY A 129 -0.16 -8.76 -14.00
C GLY A 129 -0.67 -7.31 -13.99
N ASP A 130 -0.29 -6.50 -13.00
CA ASP A 130 -0.59 -5.07 -12.94
C ASP A 130 0.46 -4.26 -13.71
N LYS A 131 0.03 -3.69 -14.83
CA LYS A 131 0.87 -2.89 -15.73
C LYS A 131 1.28 -1.53 -15.15
N LEU A 132 0.66 -1.10 -14.05
CA LEU A 132 0.97 0.14 -13.36
C LEU A 132 2.03 -0.05 -12.26
N ASN A 133 2.18 -1.28 -11.75
CA ASN A 133 3.20 -1.62 -10.76
C ASN A 133 4.58 -1.76 -11.42
N ASN A 134 5.26 -0.64 -11.64
CA ASN A 134 6.55 -0.60 -12.32
C ASN A 134 7.75 -0.76 -11.38
N ARG A 135 7.59 -1.38 -10.20
CA ARG A 135 8.71 -1.72 -9.31
C ARG A 135 9.67 -2.66 -10.02
N LYS A 136 10.99 -2.44 -9.88
CA LYS A 136 12.01 -3.27 -10.56
C LYS A 136 11.89 -4.76 -10.21
N GLU A 137 11.45 -5.08 -9.01
CA GLU A 137 11.21 -6.45 -8.52
C GLU A 137 9.99 -7.11 -9.17
N ASN A 138 9.04 -6.32 -9.67
CA ASN A 138 7.82 -6.81 -10.33
C ASN A 138 7.99 -6.99 -11.85
N LEU A 139 9.20 -6.80 -12.39
CA LEU A 139 9.45 -6.81 -13.82
C LEU A 139 10.36 -7.96 -14.21
N GLU A 140 10.03 -8.64 -15.30
CA GLU A 140 10.89 -9.68 -15.86
C GLU A 140 10.94 -9.62 -17.39
N TRP A 141 12.10 -10.00 -17.92
CA TRP A 141 12.36 -10.09 -19.35
C TRP A 141 11.84 -11.42 -19.91
N PHE A 142 11.05 -11.38 -20.99
CA PHE A 142 10.52 -12.57 -21.68
C PHE A 142 10.74 -12.57 -23.19
#